data_AF-A0A397JEY2-F1
#
_entry.id   AF-A0A397JEY2-F1
#
_cell.length_a   1.000
_cell.length_b   1.000
_cell.length_c   1.000
_cell.angle_alpha   90.00
_cell.angle_beta   90.00
_cell.angle_gamma   90.00
#
_symmetry.space_group_name_H-M   'P 1'
#
loop_
_entity.id
_entity.type
_entity.pdbx_description
1 polymer ?
#
loop_
_entity_poly.entity_id
_entity_poly.type
_entity_poly.pdbx_seq_one_letter_code
_entity_poly.pdbx_strand_id
1 'polypeptide(L)'
;MSNVIPKQCLIKKQNIWNLAVIDNIDFKQKSFAFGNIYDVTRDSSHAILRMAFQSNLNNVEIEQRIILDENTYLFGMNSTIQQILHTFQEVLEKLLNIKIDNNGQLIYNKDIDAEIIKKTILPELEHGCQGSSSHIVILEPERNPNSDDSILEAAQMYIEDFDLNEQEYLDIVGDQALFHRLMT
;
A
#
# COMPACT_ATOMS: atom_id res chain seq x y z
N MET A 1 -11.04 15.58 29.68
CA MET A 1 -10.71 15.28 28.27
C MET A 1 -12.04 15.14 27.56
N SER A 2 -12.29 15.89 26.49
CA SER A 2 -13.46 15.63 25.64
C SER A 2 -13.32 14.23 25.06
N ASN A 3 -14.35 13.39 25.17
CA ASN A 3 -14.38 12.11 24.48
C ASN A 3 -14.31 12.39 22.98
N VAL A 4 -13.15 12.17 22.37
CA VAL A 4 -12.99 12.24 20.92
C VAL A 4 -13.64 10.99 20.37
N ILE A 5 -14.66 11.15 19.54
CA ILE A 5 -15.29 10.04 18.83
C ILE A 5 -14.40 9.74 17.61
N PRO A 6 -13.72 8.59 17.53
CA PRO A 6 -12.67 8.36 16.53
C PRO A 6 -13.10 8.57 15.08
N LYS A 7 -14.32 8.16 14.71
CA LYS A 7 -14.84 8.35 13.34
C LYS A 7 -15.00 9.81 12.92
N GLN A 8 -15.10 10.74 13.87
CA GLN A 8 -15.16 12.18 13.56
C GLN A 8 -13.81 12.72 13.05
N CYS A 9 -12.72 11.98 13.24
CA CYS A 9 -11.41 12.32 12.71
C CYS A 9 -11.24 11.94 11.23
N LEU A 10 -12.19 11.21 10.64
CA LEU A 10 -12.18 10.87 9.22
C LEU A 10 -12.45 12.11 8.35
N ILE A 11 -11.67 12.27 7.30
CA ILE A 11 -11.84 13.31 6.29
C ILE A 11 -12.97 12.90 5.33
N LYS A 12 -14.06 13.67 5.30
CA LYS A 12 -15.24 13.42 4.44
C LYS A 12 -15.24 14.25 3.14
N LYS A 13 -14.06 14.47 2.54
CA LYS A 13 -13.93 15.25 1.30
C LYS A 13 -14.01 14.33 0.09
N GLN A 14 -14.45 14.88 -1.05
CA GLN A 14 -14.33 14.21 -2.34
C GLN A 14 -12.85 14.00 -2.71
N ASN A 15 -12.56 12.99 -3.54
CA ASN A 15 -11.22 12.63 -4.03
C ASN A 15 -10.23 12.16 -2.94
N ILE A 16 -10.75 11.61 -1.85
CA ILE A 16 -9.95 10.88 -0.86
C ILE A 16 -10.13 9.39 -1.13
N TRP A 17 -9.01 8.71 -1.37
CA TRP A 17 -8.99 7.25 -1.32
C TRP A 17 -8.87 6.80 0.13
N ASN A 18 -9.79 5.92 0.53
CA ASN A 18 -9.85 5.36 1.88
C ASN A 18 -9.44 3.90 1.80
N LEU A 19 -8.36 3.55 2.49
CA LEU A 19 -7.92 2.18 2.69
C LEU A 19 -8.14 1.81 4.14
N ALA A 20 -9.10 0.92 4.40
CA ALA A 20 -9.33 0.37 5.72
C ALA A 20 -8.34 -0.77 6.01
N VAL A 21 -7.88 -0.85 7.26
CA VAL A 21 -6.89 -1.83 7.70
C VAL A 21 -7.41 -2.53 8.95
N ILE A 22 -7.48 -3.85 8.90
CA ILE A 22 -7.75 -4.70 10.06
C ILE A 22 -6.47 -5.45 10.38
N ASP A 23 -6.01 -5.33 11.61
CA ASP A 23 -4.84 -6.07 12.09
C ASP A 23 -5.08 -6.62 13.50
N ASN A 24 -4.40 -7.71 13.82
CA ASN A 24 -4.42 -8.31 15.15
C ASN A 24 -3.28 -7.72 15.98
N ILE A 25 -3.60 -7.06 17.08
CA ILE A 25 -2.58 -6.54 17.99
C ILE A 25 -2.51 -7.33 19.29
N ASP A 26 -1.28 -7.74 19.62
CA ASP A 26 -0.96 -8.42 20.86
C ASP A 26 -0.47 -7.42 21.90
N PHE A 27 -1.27 -7.21 22.96
CA PHE A 27 -0.78 -6.49 24.13
C PHE A 27 -0.08 -7.45 25.08
N LYS A 28 1.18 -7.11 25.41
CA LYS A 28 1.91 -7.73 26.51
C LYS A 28 1.84 -6.81 27.72
N GLN A 29 1.60 -7.35 28.91
CA GLN A 29 1.62 -6.57 30.16
C GLN A 29 2.96 -5.82 30.33
N LYS A 30 2.89 -4.60 30.87
CA LYS A 30 4.05 -3.71 31.13
C LYS A 30 5.01 -4.24 32.20
N SER A 31 4.55 -5.09 33.13
CA SER A 31 5.34 -5.56 34.28
C SER A 31 5.74 -7.01 34.10
N PHE A 32 7.04 -7.25 33.89
CA PHE A 32 7.63 -8.58 33.91
C PHE A 32 7.88 -9.01 35.35
N ALA A 33 7.25 -10.11 35.80
CA ALA A 33 7.85 -10.89 36.87
C ALA A 33 9.12 -11.54 36.27
N PHE A 34 10.27 -11.41 36.94
CA PHE A 34 11.53 -12.05 36.50
C PHE A 34 11.30 -13.57 36.37
N GLY A 35 11.13 -14.04 35.14
CA GLY A 35 10.81 -15.43 34.81
C GLY A 35 11.16 -15.67 33.35
N ASN A 36 11.67 -16.87 33.07
CA ASN A 36 12.20 -17.23 31.76
C ASN A 36 11.10 -17.10 30.69
N ILE A 37 11.44 -16.52 29.53
CA ILE A 37 10.51 -16.13 28.45
C ILE A 37 9.70 -17.32 27.89
N TYR A 38 10.16 -18.54 28.16
CA TYR A 38 9.65 -19.80 27.65
C TYR A 38 8.78 -20.59 28.65
N ASP A 39 8.68 -20.15 29.92
CA ASP A 39 8.18 -21.00 31.02
C ASP A 39 6.98 -20.41 31.77
N VAL A 40 6.41 -19.31 31.28
CA VAL A 40 5.26 -18.63 31.90
C VAL A 40 4.10 -18.63 30.92
N THR A 41 2.99 -19.29 31.26
CA THR A 41 1.70 -19.08 30.60
C THR A 41 1.35 -17.61 30.70
N ARG A 42 1.40 -16.90 29.57
CA ARG A 42 1.18 -15.45 29.51
C ARG A 42 -0.29 -15.17 29.29
N ASP A 43 -0.87 -14.32 30.12
CA ASP A 43 -2.14 -13.67 29.81
C ASP A 43 -1.86 -12.58 28.74
N SER A 44 -1.88 -12.95 27.46
CA SER A 44 -1.93 -11.98 26.36
C SER A 44 -3.37 -11.57 26.09
N SER A 45 -3.62 -10.27 26.01
CA SER A 45 -4.90 -9.76 25.50
C SER A 45 -4.74 -9.42 24.03
N HIS A 46 -5.55 -10.08 23.19
CA HIS A 46 -5.61 -9.87 21.76
C HIS A 46 -6.74 -8.88 21.48
N ALA A 47 -6.50 -7.91 20.61
CA ALA A 47 -7.53 -6.98 20.16
C ALA A 47 -7.46 -6.77 18.65
N ILE A 48 -8.60 -6.47 18.04
CA ILE A 48 -8.65 -6.05 16.64
C ILE A 48 -8.32 -4.56 16.58
N LEU A 49 -7.27 -4.22 15.83
CA LEU A 49 -6.96 -2.85 15.45
C LEU A 49 -7.68 -2.53 14.14
N ARG A 50 -8.47 -1.45 14.15
CA ARG A 50 -9.10 -0.88 12.95
C ARG A 50 -8.48 0.48 12.65
N MET A 51 -7.98 0.66 11.44
CA MET A 51 -7.39 1.92 10.97
C MET A 51 -7.93 2.31 9.60
N ALA A 52 -7.96 3.60 9.32
CA ALA A 52 -8.25 4.16 8.02
C ALA A 52 -7.06 4.99 7.54
N PHE A 53 -6.52 4.65 6.38
CA PHE A 53 -5.52 5.43 5.66
C PHE A 53 -6.24 6.26 4.60
N GLN A 54 -6.18 7.57 4.74
CA GLN A 54 -6.86 8.51 3.85
C GLN A 54 -5.83 9.28 3.02
N SER A 55 -5.79 9.01 1.72
CA SER A 55 -4.84 9.61 0.78
C SER A 55 -5.57 10.50 -0.21
N ASN A 56 -5.05 11.70 -0.44
CA ASN A 56 -5.59 12.58 -1.48
C ASN A 56 -5.07 12.14 -2.86
N LEU A 57 -6.00 11.82 -3.76
CA LEU A 57 -5.73 11.37 -5.12
C LEU A 57 -5.53 12.53 -6.12
N ASN A 58 -4.95 13.67 -5.70
CA ASN A 58 -4.77 14.87 -6.56
C ASN A 58 -4.51 14.52 -8.04
N ASN A 59 -5.51 14.74 -8.91
CA ASN A 59 -5.52 14.52 -10.36
C ASN A 59 -5.53 13.07 -10.89
N VAL A 60 -5.67 12.05 -10.04
CA VAL A 60 -5.97 10.69 -10.49
C VAL A 60 -7.49 10.57 -10.60
N GLU A 61 -8.02 10.41 -11.82
CA GLU A 61 -9.42 10.04 -12.00
C GLU A 61 -9.66 8.74 -11.23
N ILE A 62 -10.71 8.73 -10.39
CA ILE A 62 -11.12 7.53 -9.64
C ILE A 62 -11.19 6.38 -10.64
N GLU A 63 -10.39 5.34 -10.40
CA GLU A 63 -10.27 4.20 -11.31
C GLU A 63 -11.67 3.72 -11.72
N GLN A 64 -11.93 3.73 -13.03
CA GLN A 64 -13.15 3.13 -13.55
C GLN A 64 -13.14 1.67 -13.11
N ARG A 65 -14.22 1.21 -12.48
CA ARG A 65 -14.38 -0.20 -12.12
C ARG A 65 -14.20 -1.06 -13.36
N ILE A 66 -13.07 -1.76 -13.44
CA ILE A 66 -12.79 -2.69 -14.53
C ILE A 66 -13.28 -4.06 -14.07
N ILE A 67 -14.23 -4.63 -14.80
CA ILE A 67 -14.58 -6.03 -14.63
C ILE A 67 -13.48 -6.83 -15.29
N LEU A 68 -12.74 -7.59 -14.49
CA LEU A 68 -11.71 -8.48 -14.99
C LEU A 68 -12.39 -9.69 -15.65
N ASP A 69 -12.00 -9.98 -16.88
CA ASP A 69 -12.33 -11.22 -17.55
C ASP A 69 -11.05 -12.04 -17.83
N GLU A 70 -11.22 -13.21 -18.44
CA GLU A 70 -10.11 -14.11 -18.81
C GLU A 70 -9.11 -13.49 -19.81
N ASN A 71 -9.48 -12.39 -20.46
CA ASN A 71 -8.64 -11.65 -21.41
C ASN A 71 -7.96 -10.43 -20.77
N THR A 72 -8.28 -10.12 -19.50
CA THR A 72 -7.75 -8.95 -18.82
C THR A 72 -6.39 -9.28 -18.21
N TYR A 73 -5.34 -8.81 -18.87
CA TYR A 73 -3.97 -8.92 -18.37
C TYR A 73 -3.74 -7.94 -17.21
N LEU A 74 -3.95 -8.43 -15.98
CA LEU A 74 -3.65 -7.69 -14.74
C LEU A 74 -2.17 -7.29 -14.62
N PHE A 75 -1.30 -8.16 -15.14
CA PHE A 75 0.14 -7.99 -15.09
C PHE A 75 0.69 -8.13 -16.50
N GLY A 76 1.59 -7.22 -16.88
CA GLY A 76 2.16 -7.24 -18.22
C GLY A 76 2.65 -5.86 -18.65
N MET A 77 3.03 -5.80 -19.92
CA MET A 77 3.57 -4.59 -20.55
C MET A 77 2.44 -3.58 -20.81
N ASN A 78 2.22 -2.64 -19.89
CA ASN A 78 1.33 -1.50 -20.11
C ASN A 78 2.09 -0.32 -20.75
N SER A 79 1.37 0.73 -21.17
CA SER A 79 1.96 1.93 -21.78
C SER A 79 3.02 2.59 -20.88
N THR A 80 2.80 2.63 -19.57
CA THR A 80 3.75 3.15 -18.59
C THR A 80 5.05 2.35 -18.60
N ILE A 81 4.99 1.03 -18.57
CA ILE A 81 6.18 0.16 -18.61
C ILE A 81 6.90 0.32 -19.95
N GLN A 82 6.18 0.44 -21.07
CA GLN A 82 6.81 0.70 -22.38
C GLN A 82 7.57 2.02 -22.39
N GLN A 83 6.98 3.08 -21.84
CA GLN A 83 7.64 4.39 -21.72
C GLN A 83 8.88 4.30 -20.84
N ILE A 84 8.79 3.64 -19.68
CA ILE A 84 9.94 3.43 -18.80
C ILE A 84 11.05 2.68 -19.56
N LEU A 85 10.74 1.57 -20.22
CA LEU A 85 11.72 0.81 -21.00
C LEU A 85 12.37 1.65 -22.11
N HIS A 86 11.58 2.48 -22.80
CA HIS A 86 12.10 3.41 -23.80
C HIS A 86 13.07 4.43 -23.19
N THR A 87 12.71 5.04 -22.05
CA THR A 87 13.60 5.95 -21.32
C THR A 87 14.92 5.28 -20.92
N PHE A 88 14.85 4.03 -20.43
CA PHE A 88 16.05 3.24 -20.14
C PHE A 88 16.92 3.05 -21.39
N GLN A 89 16.32 2.71 -22.53
CA GLN A 89 17.05 2.54 -23.79
C GLN A 89 17.71 3.84 -24.24
N GLU A 90 16.99 4.96 -24.27
CA GLU A 90 17.53 6.27 -24.66
C GLU A 90 18.70 6.70 -23.78
N VAL A 91 18.57 6.52 -22.46
CA VAL A 91 19.64 6.84 -21.51
C VAL A 91 20.87 5.97 -21.77
N LEU A 92 20.70 4.67 -21.98
CA LEU A 92 21.81 3.75 -22.26
C LEU A 92 22.49 4.06 -23.58
N GLU A 93 21.72 4.30 -24.66
CA GLU A 93 22.27 4.70 -25.96
C GLU A 93 23.08 5.99 -25.86
N LYS A 94 22.56 6.99 -25.14
CA LYS A 94 23.24 8.27 -24.90
C LYS A 94 24.54 8.09 -24.11
N LEU A 95 24.52 7.25 -23.07
CA LEU A 95 25.71 6.99 -22.24
C LEU A 95 26.78 6.22 -23.02
N LEU A 96 26.37 5.18 -23.77
CA LEU A 96 27.26 4.36 -24.59
C LEU A 96 27.84 5.14 -25.78
N ASN A 97 27.13 6.13 -26.31
CA ASN A 97 27.59 7.01 -27.39
C ASN A 97 28.23 6.23 -28.54
N ILE A 98 27.54 5.20 -28.99
CA ILE A 98 28.04 4.20 -29.94
C ILE A 98 28.31 4.87 -31.29
N LYS A 99 29.49 4.62 -31.85
CA LYS A 99 29.93 5.13 -33.16
C LYS A 99 30.65 4.04 -33.93
N ILE A 100 30.65 4.17 -35.25
CA ILE A 100 31.47 3.37 -36.15
C ILE A 100 32.62 4.25 -36.61
N ASP A 101 33.85 3.78 -36.46
CA ASP A 101 35.03 4.51 -36.92
C ASP A 101 35.26 4.36 -38.43
N ASN A 102 36.25 5.06 -38.96
CA ASN A 102 36.59 5.01 -40.38
C ASN A 102 37.04 3.61 -40.87
N ASN A 103 37.38 2.71 -39.94
CA ASN A 103 37.77 1.32 -40.23
C ASN A 103 36.60 0.34 -40.07
N GLY A 104 35.39 0.82 -39.81
CA GLY A 104 34.22 -0.01 -39.57
C GLY A 104 34.16 -0.65 -38.18
N GLN A 105 35.02 -0.24 -37.25
CA GLN A 105 35.04 -0.76 -35.88
C GLN A 105 34.06 0.00 -34.97
N LEU A 106 33.41 -0.75 -34.09
CA LEU A 106 32.50 -0.22 -33.08
C LEU A 106 33.29 0.44 -31.95
N ILE A 107 33.05 1.73 -31.72
CA ILE A 107 33.57 2.50 -30.60
C ILE A 107 32.40 2.89 -29.71
N TYR A 108 32.56 2.73 -28.40
CA TYR A 108 31.58 3.13 -27.40
C TYR A 108 32.30 3.55 -26.11
N ASN A 109 31.59 4.34 -25.29
CA ASN A 109 32.06 4.76 -23.99
C ASN A 109 32.10 3.57 -23.02
N LYS A 110 33.27 3.29 -22.45
CA LYS A 110 33.48 2.21 -21.47
C LYS A 110 33.55 2.72 -20.03
N ASP A 111 33.64 4.04 -19.84
CA ASP A 111 33.69 4.69 -18.54
C ASP A 111 32.25 4.91 -18.03
N ILE A 112 31.50 3.83 -17.95
CA ILE A 112 30.12 3.81 -17.48
C ILE A 112 30.02 2.78 -16.36
N ASP A 113 29.40 3.18 -15.25
CA ASP A 113 29.06 2.29 -14.15
C ASP A 113 27.59 2.45 -13.75
N ALA A 114 27.16 1.63 -12.79
CA ALA A 114 25.80 1.65 -12.28
C ALA A 114 25.41 2.97 -11.60
N GLU A 115 26.37 3.69 -11.01
CA GLU A 115 26.10 4.96 -10.32
C GLU A 115 25.80 6.07 -11.34
N ILE A 116 26.56 6.12 -12.44
CA ILE A 116 26.36 7.04 -13.55
C ILE A 116 25.00 6.77 -14.22
N ILE A 117 24.68 5.50 -14.49
CA ILE A 117 23.38 5.12 -15.06
C ILE A 117 22.25 5.57 -14.13
N LYS A 118 22.34 5.25 -12.84
CA LYS A 118 21.33 5.64 -11.84
C LYS A 118 21.14 7.16 -11.78
N LYS A 119 22.23 7.94 -11.70
CA LYS A 119 22.14 9.42 -11.65
C LYS A 119 21.54 10.01 -12.91
N THR A 120 21.75 9.39 -14.06
CA THR A 120 21.25 9.87 -15.35
C THR A 120 19.77 9.52 -15.55
N ILE A 121 19.33 8.34 -15.07
CA ILE A 121 17.96 7.89 -15.29
C ILE A 121 16.95 8.40 -14.26
N LEU A 122 17.38 8.59 -13.02
CA LEU A 122 16.48 8.99 -11.93
C LEU A 122 15.70 10.28 -12.23
N PRO A 123 16.29 11.34 -12.85
CA PRO A 123 15.56 12.55 -13.20
C PRO A 123 14.57 12.38 -14.36
N GLU A 124 14.80 11.41 -15.24
CA GLU A 124 13.96 11.16 -16.44
C GLU A 124 12.72 10.33 -16.11
N LEU A 125 12.73 9.62 -14.98
CA LEU A 125 11.59 8.87 -14.48
C LEU A 125 10.85 9.72 -13.44
N GLU A 126 9.53 9.82 -13.53
CA GLU A 126 8.74 10.34 -12.41
C GLU A 126 8.95 9.43 -11.18
N HIS A 127 9.65 9.94 -10.17
CA HIS A 127 10.09 9.13 -9.04
C HIS A 127 9.08 9.16 -7.89
N GLY A 128 8.55 7.97 -7.57
CA GLY A 128 7.98 7.58 -6.29
C GLY A 128 6.57 8.07 -5.98
N CYS A 129 6.03 7.65 -4.83
CA CYS A 129 4.83 8.22 -4.25
C CYS A 129 5.11 9.68 -3.83
N GLN A 130 5.01 10.62 -4.78
CA GLN A 130 5.07 12.06 -4.51
C GLN A 130 3.79 12.59 -3.84
N GLY A 131 2.83 11.70 -3.58
CA GLY A 131 1.63 12.00 -2.82
C GLY A 131 1.96 12.46 -1.39
N SER A 132 1.09 13.32 -0.85
CA SER A 132 1.13 13.65 0.58
C SER A 132 0.99 12.38 1.42
N SER A 133 1.64 12.35 2.59
CA SER A 133 1.42 11.29 3.57
C SER A 133 -0.06 11.10 3.85
N SER A 134 -0.50 9.83 3.95
CA SER A 134 -1.88 9.52 4.31
C SER A 134 -2.24 10.10 5.67
N HIS A 135 -3.45 10.61 5.80
CA HIS A 135 -4.06 10.90 7.09
C HIS A 135 -4.54 9.59 7.71
N ILE A 136 -3.98 9.23 8.85
CA ILE A 136 -4.24 7.94 9.50
C ILE A 136 -5.19 8.17 10.68
N VAL A 137 -6.30 7.44 10.71
CA VAL A 137 -7.26 7.44 11.82
C VAL A 137 -7.30 6.05 12.43
N ILE A 138 -7.05 5.96 13.74
CA ILE A 138 -7.30 4.75 14.52
C ILE A 138 -8.76 4.81 14.97
N LEU A 139 -9.55 3.80 14.59
CA LEU A 139 -10.98 3.72 14.89
C LEU A 139 -11.22 2.90 16.15
N GLU A 140 -12.48 2.86 16.60
CA GLU A 140 -12.84 2.09 17.79
C GLU A 140 -12.54 0.61 17.55
N PRO A 141 -11.74 -0.04 18.42
CA PRO A 141 -11.43 -1.45 18.28
C PRO A 141 -12.64 -2.30 18.63
N GLU A 142 -12.70 -3.50 18.07
CA GLU A 142 -13.67 -4.50 18.50
C GLU A 142 -13.09 -5.44 19.57
N ARG A 143 -13.96 -6.29 20.14
CA ARG A 143 -13.60 -7.34 21.09
C ARG A 143 -12.76 -8.45 20.40
N ASN A 144 -12.38 -9.44 21.21
CA ASN A 144 -11.38 -10.47 20.96
C ASN A 144 -11.36 -11.05 19.51
N PRO A 145 -10.23 -11.02 18.77
CA PRO A 145 -10.09 -11.46 17.37
C PRO A 145 -10.20 -12.98 17.10
N ASN A 146 -10.78 -13.75 18.02
CA ASN A 146 -10.63 -15.20 18.00
C ASN A 146 -11.66 -15.95 17.14
N SER A 147 -12.60 -15.25 16.49
CA SER A 147 -13.59 -15.85 15.59
C SER A 147 -13.72 -15.09 14.27
N ASP A 148 -14.20 -15.80 13.25
CA ASP A 148 -14.52 -15.24 11.95
C ASP A 148 -15.64 -14.20 12.08
N ASP A 149 -16.61 -14.44 12.97
CA ASP A 149 -17.68 -13.49 13.30
C ASP A 149 -17.14 -12.14 13.79
N SER A 150 -16.14 -12.14 14.68
CA SER A 150 -15.57 -10.89 15.20
C SER A 150 -14.74 -10.14 14.15
N ILE A 151 -14.20 -10.84 13.14
CA ILE A 151 -13.52 -10.18 12.02
C ILE A 151 -14.55 -9.58 11.06
N LEU A 152 -15.67 -10.28 10.83
CA LEU A 152 -16.77 -9.78 10.02
C LEU A 152 -17.46 -8.57 10.67
N GLU A 153 -17.72 -8.62 11.97
CA GLU A 153 -18.25 -7.47 12.74
C GLU A 153 -17.30 -6.27 12.60
N ALA A 154 -15.99 -6.47 12.69
CA ALA A 154 -14.99 -5.41 12.60
C ALA A 154 -14.98 -4.77 11.21
N ALA A 155 -15.17 -5.59 10.18
CA ALA A 155 -15.33 -5.13 8.81
C ALA A 155 -16.65 -4.34 8.63
N GLN A 156 -17.75 -4.83 9.20
CA GLN A 156 -19.06 -4.17 9.14
C GLN A 156 -19.08 -2.82 9.85
N MET A 157 -18.33 -2.65 10.94
CA MET A 157 -18.21 -1.35 11.62
C MET A 157 -17.69 -0.25 10.69
N TYR A 158 -16.93 -0.58 9.64
CA TYR A 158 -16.50 0.42 8.65
C TYR A 158 -17.65 1.02 7.85
N ILE A 159 -18.75 0.28 7.66
CA ILE A 159 -19.95 0.79 6.99
C ILE A 159 -20.49 2.00 7.76
N GLU A 160 -20.61 1.88 9.08
CA GLU A 160 -21.09 2.96 9.95
C GLU A 160 -20.06 4.08 10.19
N ASP A 161 -18.76 3.75 10.15
CA ASP A 161 -17.69 4.73 10.34
C ASP A 161 -17.57 5.66 9.13
N PHE A 162 -17.74 5.13 7.91
CA PHE A 162 -17.65 5.86 6.65
C PHE A 162 -18.99 6.33 6.09
N ASP A 163 -20.11 6.02 6.75
CA ASP A 163 -21.47 6.28 6.28
C ASP A 163 -21.73 5.68 4.86
N LEU A 164 -21.24 4.47 4.61
CA LEU A 164 -21.33 3.83 3.29
C LEU A 164 -22.77 3.46 2.93
N ASN A 165 -23.15 3.72 1.69
CA ASN A 165 -24.40 3.22 1.11
C ASN A 165 -24.22 1.88 0.37
N GLU A 166 -25.33 1.24 -0.03
CA GLU A 166 -25.33 -0.08 -0.69
C GLU A 166 -24.59 -0.11 -2.04
N GLN A 167 -24.35 1.04 -2.67
CA GLN A 167 -23.63 1.14 -3.94
C GLN A 167 -22.14 1.46 -3.78
N GLU A 168 -21.73 1.91 -2.59
CA GLU A 168 -20.37 2.24 -2.24
C GLU A 168 -19.61 1.01 -1.76
N TYR A 169 -18.29 1.09 -1.84
CA TYR A 169 -17.40 0.05 -1.37
C TYR A 169 -16.20 0.68 -0.67
N LEU A 170 -15.53 -0.11 0.15
CA LEU A 170 -14.32 0.27 0.85
C LEU A 170 -13.30 -0.84 0.72
N ASP A 171 -12.09 -0.48 0.31
CA ASP A 171 -10.98 -1.43 0.25
C ASP A 171 -10.52 -1.74 1.67
N ILE A 172 -10.57 -3.02 2.06
CA ILE A 172 -10.08 -3.50 3.34
C ILE A 172 -8.84 -4.37 3.11
N VAL A 173 -7.77 -4.06 3.81
CA VAL A 173 -6.56 -4.89 3.86
C VAL A 173 -6.34 -5.42 5.27
N GLY A 174 -5.75 -6.59 5.35
CA GLY A 174 -5.33 -7.21 6.59
C GLY A 174 -4.27 -8.25 6.31
N ASP A 175 -3.79 -8.92 7.35
CA ASP A 175 -2.90 -10.06 7.17
C ASP A 175 -3.60 -11.18 6.38
N GLN A 176 -2.80 -12.11 5.83
CA GLN A 176 -3.33 -13.20 5.01
C GLN A 176 -4.32 -14.10 5.77
N ALA A 177 -4.12 -14.29 7.08
CA ALA A 177 -5.00 -15.11 7.89
C ALA A 177 -6.38 -14.46 8.07
N LEU A 178 -6.41 -13.14 8.28
CA LEU A 178 -7.62 -12.32 8.31
C LEU A 178 -8.33 -12.32 6.96
N PHE A 179 -7.59 -12.12 5.86
CA PHE A 179 -8.16 -12.12 4.51
C PHE A 179 -8.86 -13.45 4.18
N HIS A 180 -8.26 -14.58 4.55
CA HIS A 180 -8.86 -15.88 4.28
C HIS A 180 -10.17 -16.08 5.05
N ARG A 181 -10.22 -15.64 6.30
CA ARG A 181 -11.42 -15.73 7.16
C ARG A 181 -12.57 -14.84 6.70
N LEU A 182 -12.27 -13.67 6.12
CA LEU A 182 -13.28 -12.80 5.53
C LEU A 182 -13.94 -13.37 4.27
N MET A 183 -13.27 -14.31 3.59
CA MET A 183 -13.72 -14.88 2.31
C MET A 183 -14.43 -16.23 2.44
N THR A 184 -14.41 -16.84 3.63
CA THR A 184 -15.07 -18.11 3.96
C THR A 184 -16.45 -17.91 4.57
#